data_AF-A0AAW1W4V1-F1
#
_entry.id   AF-A0AAW1W4V1-F1
#
_cell.length_a   1.000
_cell.length_b   1.000
_cell.length_c   1.000
_cell.angle_alpha   90.00
_cell.angle_beta   90.00
_cell.angle_gamma   90.00
#
_symmetry.space_group_name_H-M   'P 1'
#
loop_
_entity.id
_entity.type
_entity.pdbx_description
1 polymer ?
#
loop_
_entity_poly.entity_id
_entity_poly.type
_entity_poly.pdbx_seq_one_letter_code
_entity_poly.pdbx_strand_id
1 'polypeptide(L)'
;MLLKASPASSHLLTRGESLPPLFPSAPLPSSPSISYSVAPMNSSTSLFSTLRSSPARHERGVVVCAASKGANHKPLTGVVFEPFEEVKKELDLVPTLPQVSIARQKYCDESEAAVNEQINVEYNVSYVYHAMYAYFDRDNVALKGLAKFFKESSEEERDHAEKLMEYQNKRGGRVKLQSILMPVSEFDHAEKGDALYAMELALSLEKLTNEKLLNLHHVADRNKDLQLADFVESEFLYEQVEAIKKISEYVAQLRRVGKGHGVWHFDQMLLHEEGAVEAVAA
;
A
#
# COMPACT_ATOMS: atom_id res chain seq x y z
N MET A 1 -28.59 40.59 50.08
CA MET A 1 -28.59 39.11 50.06
C MET A 1 -27.33 38.69 49.29
N LEU A 2 -26.10 38.56 49.81
CA LEU A 2 -25.52 38.09 51.07
C LEU A 2 -26.00 36.71 51.50
N LEU A 3 -25.28 35.68 51.04
CA LEU A 3 -25.11 34.43 51.77
C LEU A 3 -23.62 34.18 51.98
N LYS A 4 -23.28 34.06 53.27
CA LYS A 4 -21.98 33.76 53.85
C LYS A 4 -21.64 32.28 53.69
N ALA A 5 -20.36 31.96 53.52
CA ALA A 5 -19.72 30.88 54.27
C ALA A 5 -18.21 31.16 54.38
N SER A 6 -17.67 30.95 55.57
CA SER A 6 -16.25 31.08 55.97
C SER A 6 -15.97 29.96 56.99
N PRO A 7 -14.72 29.69 57.43
CA PRO A 7 -13.95 28.52 56.98
C PRO A 7 -13.36 27.69 58.15
N ALA A 8 -12.37 26.84 57.85
CA ALA A 8 -11.41 26.08 58.71
C ALA A 8 -11.61 24.55 58.66
N SER A 9 -10.59 23.68 58.64
CA SER A 9 -9.22 23.80 59.14
C SER A 9 -8.21 22.96 58.34
N SER A 10 -6.95 23.38 58.45
CA SER A 10 -5.71 22.73 58.04
C SER A 10 -5.32 21.55 58.93
N HIS A 11 -4.62 20.55 58.37
CA HIS A 11 -3.49 19.89 59.03
C HIS A 11 -2.49 19.36 57.98
N LEU A 12 -1.23 19.66 58.26
CA LEU A 12 0.00 19.43 57.50
C LEU A 12 0.63 18.04 57.80
N LEU A 13 1.50 17.60 56.87
CA LEU A 13 2.77 16.86 57.03
C LEU A 13 2.89 15.43 56.44
N THR A 14 3.53 15.41 55.26
CA THR A 14 4.80 14.72 54.90
C THR A 14 5.03 13.24 55.19
N ARG A 15 5.21 12.46 54.12
CA ARG A 15 6.34 11.55 53.78
C ARG A 15 5.89 10.77 52.54
N GLY A 16 6.61 10.68 51.42
CA GLY A 16 8.04 10.46 51.31
C GLY A 16 8.35 8.97 51.30
N GLU A 17 7.72 8.19 50.42
CA GLU A 17 8.11 6.80 50.14
C GLU A 17 8.19 6.56 48.63
N SER A 18 9.42 6.39 48.17
CA SER A 18 9.80 5.95 46.84
C SER A 18 9.59 4.44 46.69
N LEU A 19 8.72 4.03 45.79
CA LEU A 19 8.59 2.63 45.37
C LEU A 19 9.75 2.27 44.42
N PRO A 20 10.44 1.13 44.61
CA PRO A 20 11.53 0.70 43.73
C PRO A 20 10.96 0.13 42.41
N PRO A 21 11.65 0.31 41.27
CA PRO A 21 11.27 -0.35 40.03
C PRO A 21 11.56 -1.85 40.12
N LEU A 22 10.51 -2.65 39.96
CA LEU A 22 10.62 -4.05 39.56
C LEU A 22 11.11 -4.06 38.09
N PHE A 23 12.06 -4.96 37.82
CA PHE A 23 12.64 -5.37 36.53
C PHE A 23 14.10 -4.97 36.31
N PRO A 24 15.04 -5.94 36.34
CA PRO A 24 16.40 -5.73 35.86
C PRO A 24 16.43 -5.71 34.32
N SER A 25 17.11 -4.72 33.78
CA SER A 25 17.45 -4.57 32.36
C SER A 25 18.40 -5.68 31.90
N ALA A 26 17.92 -6.55 31.03
CA ALA A 26 18.73 -7.54 30.34
C ALA A 26 19.29 -6.94 29.02
N PRO A 27 20.56 -7.21 28.66
CA PRO A 27 21.14 -6.73 27.40
C PRO A 27 20.59 -7.52 26.19
N LEU A 28 20.29 -6.78 25.12
CA LEU A 28 19.91 -7.31 23.79
C LEU A 28 21.08 -8.11 23.16
N PRO A 29 20.84 -9.30 22.59
CA PRO A 29 21.82 -9.98 21.77
C PRO A 29 21.95 -9.34 20.39
N SER A 30 23.19 -9.17 19.94
CA SER A 30 23.60 -8.67 18.63
C SER A 30 23.15 -9.56 17.47
N SER A 31 22.52 -8.95 16.45
CA SER A 31 22.16 -9.61 15.18
C SER A 31 23.40 -9.99 14.35
N PRO A 32 23.45 -11.19 13.73
CA PRO A 32 24.51 -11.54 12.80
C PRO A 32 24.27 -10.89 11.42
N SER A 33 25.31 -10.24 10.91
CA SER A 33 25.42 -9.69 9.56
C SER A 33 25.44 -10.81 8.51
N ILE A 34 24.44 -10.82 7.61
CA ILE A 34 24.40 -11.68 6.43
C ILE A 34 25.04 -10.93 5.25
N SER A 35 26.18 -11.45 4.80
CA SER A 35 26.87 -11.04 3.57
C SER A 35 26.25 -11.73 2.35
N TYR A 36 25.69 -10.95 1.41
CA TYR A 36 25.28 -11.45 0.11
C TYR A 36 26.47 -11.45 -0.85
N SER A 37 26.85 -12.64 -1.33
CA SER A 37 27.87 -12.83 -2.35
C SER A 37 27.21 -12.81 -3.74
N VAL A 38 27.60 -11.85 -4.57
CA VAL A 38 27.18 -11.70 -5.97
C VAL A 38 28.04 -12.60 -6.86
N ALA A 39 27.43 -13.41 -7.72
CA ALA A 39 28.11 -14.13 -8.80
C ALA A 39 27.71 -13.53 -10.17
N PRO A 40 28.64 -13.38 -11.12
CA PRO A 40 28.42 -12.59 -12.33
C PRO A 40 27.85 -13.39 -13.52
N MET A 41 27.16 -12.66 -14.40
CA MET A 41 26.66 -13.13 -15.69
C MET A 41 27.81 -13.39 -16.69
N ASN A 42 27.78 -14.52 -17.38
CA ASN A 42 28.65 -14.79 -18.53
C ASN A 42 27.97 -14.37 -19.83
N SER A 43 28.61 -13.45 -20.55
CA SER A 43 28.43 -13.21 -21.98
C SER A 43 29.44 -14.04 -22.78
N SER A 44 29.02 -14.66 -23.87
CA SER A 44 29.95 -15.21 -24.87
C SER A 44 29.45 -14.96 -26.28
N THR A 45 30.31 -14.27 -27.03
CA THR A 45 30.22 -13.85 -28.42
C THR A 45 30.54 -14.96 -29.43
N SER A 46 29.86 -14.91 -30.58
CA SER A 46 30.31 -15.12 -31.98
C SER A 46 31.48 -16.08 -32.27
N LEU A 47 31.27 -17.05 -33.19
CA LEU A 47 32.20 -17.29 -34.30
C LEU A 47 31.46 -17.81 -35.56
N PHE A 48 31.67 -17.08 -36.67
CA PHE A 48 31.40 -17.49 -38.05
C PHE A 48 32.37 -18.57 -38.52
N SER A 49 31.90 -19.52 -39.34
CA SER A 49 32.69 -20.05 -40.47
C SER A 49 31.80 -20.66 -41.54
N THR A 50 31.90 -20.11 -42.75
CA THR A 50 31.31 -20.58 -44.00
C THR A 50 32.33 -21.47 -44.70
N LEU A 51 31.98 -22.67 -45.16
CA LEU A 51 32.74 -23.37 -46.22
C LEU A 51 31.85 -24.34 -47.02
N ARG A 52 31.45 -23.83 -48.19
CA ARG A 52 31.51 -24.41 -49.56
C ARG A 52 31.30 -25.91 -49.81
N SER A 53 30.47 -26.15 -50.82
CA SER A 53 29.95 -27.41 -51.38
C SER A 53 30.83 -28.09 -52.46
N SER A 54 30.80 -29.43 -52.44
CA SER A 54 30.84 -30.43 -53.56
C SER A 54 32.17 -30.67 -54.33
N PRO A 55 32.41 -31.85 -55.00
CA PRO A 55 31.42 -32.84 -55.51
C PRO A 55 31.75 -34.38 -55.49
N ALA A 56 30.68 -35.17 -55.74
CA ALA A 56 30.54 -36.45 -56.50
C ALA A 56 31.24 -37.78 -56.10
N ARG A 57 30.45 -38.84 -55.83
CA ARG A 57 30.19 -40.02 -56.72
C ARG A 57 29.38 -41.15 -56.06
N HIS A 58 28.62 -41.85 -56.92
CA HIS A 58 27.88 -43.13 -56.82
C HIS A 58 28.05 -44.05 -55.59
N GLU A 59 26.93 -44.52 -55.03
CA GLU A 59 26.57 -45.96 -55.01
C GLU A 59 25.12 -46.21 -54.57
N ARG A 60 24.58 -47.38 -54.95
CA ARG A 60 23.20 -47.84 -54.78
C ARG A 60 22.90 -48.18 -53.31
N GLY A 61 21.71 -47.82 -52.81
CA GLY A 61 21.27 -48.30 -51.50
C GLY A 61 19.83 -47.91 -51.14
N VAL A 62 18.91 -48.85 -51.36
CA VAL A 62 17.69 -49.16 -50.60
C VAL A 62 16.80 -47.99 -50.13
N VAL A 63 15.58 -47.94 -50.68
CA VAL A 63 14.44 -47.23 -50.10
C VAL A 63 14.06 -47.90 -48.78
N VAL A 64 14.19 -47.17 -47.67
CA VAL A 64 13.57 -47.52 -46.39
C VAL A 64 12.69 -46.35 -45.98
N CYS A 65 11.39 -46.45 -46.25
CA CYS A 65 10.41 -45.55 -45.66
C CYS A 65 10.20 -45.95 -44.19
N ALA A 66 10.87 -45.25 -43.27
CA ALA A 66 10.50 -45.30 -41.86
C ALA A 66 9.37 -44.29 -41.63
N ALA A 67 8.13 -44.78 -41.56
CA ALA A 67 7.00 -43.96 -41.12
C ALA A 67 7.16 -43.65 -39.63
N SER A 68 7.48 -42.39 -39.30
CA SER A 68 7.35 -41.89 -37.93
C SER A 68 5.86 -41.79 -37.60
N LYS A 69 5.36 -42.79 -36.86
CA LYS A 69 4.08 -42.67 -36.15
C LYS A 69 4.24 -41.60 -35.06
N GLY A 70 3.78 -40.40 -35.36
CA GLY A 70 3.75 -39.31 -34.39
C GLY A 70 3.50 -37.93 -34.98
N ALA A 71 2.85 -37.84 -36.15
CA ALA A 71 2.40 -36.55 -36.66
C ALA A 71 0.93 -36.36 -36.23
N ASN A 72 0.72 -35.50 -35.25
CA ASN A 72 -0.61 -35.03 -34.84
C ASN A 72 -1.14 -34.10 -35.95
N HIS A 73 -1.55 -34.68 -37.08
CA HIS A 73 -2.12 -33.94 -38.21
C HIS A 73 -3.58 -33.60 -37.91
N LYS A 74 -3.82 -32.58 -37.06
CA LYS A 74 -5.07 -31.83 -37.19
C LYS A 74 -5.05 -31.14 -38.55
N PRO A 75 -6.09 -31.27 -39.39
CA PRO A 75 -6.16 -30.53 -40.65
C PRO A 75 -6.03 -29.02 -40.36
N LEU A 76 -5.24 -28.30 -41.17
CA LEU A 76 -5.19 -26.84 -41.12
C LEU A 76 -6.50 -26.30 -41.69
N THR A 77 -7.56 -26.29 -40.87
CA THR A 77 -8.92 -25.89 -41.28
C THR A 77 -9.06 -24.38 -41.46
N GLY A 78 -8.02 -23.59 -41.15
CA GLY A 78 -8.10 -22.13 -41.12
C GLY A 78 -8.99 -21.59 -39.99
N VAL A 79 -9.60 -22.48 -39.20
CA VAL A 79 -10.39 -22.13 -38.01
C VAL A 79 -9.43 -21.97 -36.84
N VAL A 80 -9.35 -20.75 -36.31
CA VAL A 80 -8.39 -20.37 -35.25
C VAL A 80 -9.04 -20.28 -33.86
N PHE A 81 -10.37 -20.18 -33.80
CA PHE A 81 -11.15 -20.05 -32.56
C PHE A 81 -12.50 -20.75 -32.73
N GLU A 82 -12.85 -21.62 -31.78
CA GLU A 82 -14.11 -22.39 -31.78
C GLU A 82 -14.88 -22.09 -30.48
N PRO A 83 -15.69 -21.01 -30.44
CA PRO A 83 -16.25 -20.48 -29.19
C PRO A 83 -16.99 -21.52 -28.35
N PHE A 84 -17.83 -22.35 -28.99
CA PHE A 84 -18.62 -23.37 -28.30
C PHE A 84 -17.80 -24.58 -27.85
N GLU A 85 -16.64 -24.86 -28.44
CA GLU A 85 -15.75 -25.91 -27.96
C GLU A 85 -14.88 -25.42 -26.79
N GLU A 86 -14.46 -24.16 -26.86
CA GLU A 86 -13.60 -23.54 -25.84
C GLU A 86 -14.38 -23.19 -24.57
N VAL A 87 -15.62 -22.70 -24.70
CA VAL A 87 -16.47 -22.31 -23.55
C VAL A 87 -16.99 -23.50 -22.75
N LYS A 88 -17.04 -24.72 -23.31
CA LYS A 88 -17.53 -25.91 -22.59
C LYS A 88 -16.84 -26.09 -21.24
N LYS A 89 -15.52 -25.89 -21.21
CA LYS A 89 -14.73 -26.00 -19.98
C LYS A 89 -15.13 -24.95 -18.94
N GLU A 90 -15.32 -23.70 -19.37
CA GLU A 90 -15.72 -22.63 -18.47
C GLU A 90 -17.16 -22.81 -17.99
N LEU A 91 -18.06 -23.29 -18.86
CA LEU A 91 -19.46 -23.56 -18.53
C LEU A 91 -19.61 -24.65 -17.46
N ASP A 92 -18.81 -25.72 -17.55
CA ASP A 92 -18.79 -26.81 -16.55
C ASP A 92 -18.19 -26.37 -15.21
N LEU A 93 -17.38 -25.30 -15.20
CA LEU A 93 -16.75 -24.74 -14.00
C LEU A 93 -17.61 -23.67 -13.30
N VAL A 94 -18.73 -23.25 -13.89
CA VAL A 94 -19.63 -22.25 -13.28
C VAL A 94 -20.13 -22.77 -11.93
N PRO A 95 -19.84 -22.08 -10.80
CA PRO A 95 -20.23 -22.56 -9.49
C PRO A 95 -21.75 -22.66 -9.32
N THR A 96 -22.22 -23.76 -8.73
CA THR A 96 -23.64 -23.99 -8.42
C THR A 96 -23.99 -23.70 -6.96
N LEU A 97 -22.98 -23.69 -6.08
CA LEU A 97 -23.15 -23.40 -4.67
C LEU A 97 -23.35 -21.89 -4.45
N PRO A 98 -24.43 -21.45 -3.75
CA PRO A 98 -24.73 -20.02 -3.55
C PRO A 98 -23.62 -19.21 -2.89
N GLN A 99 -22.77 -19.87 -2.08
CA GLN A 99 -21.66 -19.25 -1.35
C GLN A 99 -20.35 -19.18 -2.15
N VAL A 100 -20.30 -19.63 -3.40
CA VAL A 100 -19.08 -19.54 -4.22
C VAL A 100 -19.25 -18.43 -5.23
N SER A 101 -18.22 -17.59 -5.37
CA SER A 101 -18.27 -16.48 -6.32
C SER A 101 -18.25 -16.98 -7.76
N ILE A 102 -19.20 -16.50 -8.56
CA ILE A 102 -19.32 -16.81 -9.98
C ILE A 102 -18.27 -16.04 -10.82
N ALA A 103 -17.83 -14.87 -10.34
CA ALA A 103 -16.93 -13.99 -11.07
C ALA A 103 -15.44 -14.30 -10.86
N ARG A 104 -15.09 -15.10 -9.83
CA ARG A 104 -13.70 -15.29 -9.41
C ARG A 104 -12.92 -16.09 -10.45
N GLN A 105 -12.00 -15.41 -11.15
CA GLN A 105 -11.13 -16.01 -12.16
C GLN A 105 -9.68 -15.59 -11.93
N LYS A 106 -8.78 -16.58 -11.83
CA LYS A 106 -7.33 -16.39 -11.63
C LYS A 106 -6.98 -15.39 -10.51
N TYR A 107 -7.77 -15.40 -9.44
CA TYR A 107 -7.58 -14.56 -8.26
C TYR A 107 -7.32 -15.47 -7.06
N CYS A 108 -6.04 -15.70 -6.73
CA CYS A 108 -5.65 -16.65 -5.70
C CYS A 108 -5.95 -16.13 -4.29
N ASP A 109 -5.95 -17.02 -3.30
CA ASP A 109 -6.24 -16.65 -1.90
C ASP A 109 -5.17 -15.72 -1.30
N GLU A 110 -3.94 -15.78 -1.79
CA GLU A 110 -2.88 -14.86 -1.35
C GLU A 110 -3.14 -13.43 -1.82
N SER A 111 -3.56 -13.23 -3.08
CA SER A 111 -3.99 -11.92 -3.59
C SER A 111 -5.22 -11.40 -2.85
N GLU A 112 -6.21 -12.27 -2.59
CA GLU A 112 -7.40 -11.92 -1.79
C GLU A 112 -7.02 -11.47 -0.38
N ALA A 113 -6.11 -12.18 0.28
CA ALA A 113 -5.63 -11.84 1.61
C ALA A 113 -4.83 -10.53 1.62
N ALA A 114 -3.96 -10.30 0.64
CA ALA A 114 -3.15 -9.09 0.54
C ALA A 114 -4.02 -7.84 0.32
N VAL A 115 -5.06 -7.92 -0.53
CA VAL A 115 -6.02 -6.81 -0.69
C VAL A 115 -6.76 -6.55 0.62
N ASN A 116 -7.14 -7.57 1.38
CA ASN A 116 -7.75 -7.39 2.70
C ASN A 116 -6.79 -6.75 3.73
N GLU A 117 -5.49 -7.08 3.68
CA GLU A 117 -4.49 -6.38 4.51
C GLU A 117 -4.41 -4.91 4.14
N GLN A 118 -4.34 -4.58 2.84
CA GLN A 118 -4.26 -3.19 2.39
C GLN A 118 -5.51 -2.39 2.73
N ILE A 119 -6.72 -2.97 2.62
CA ILE A 119 -7.97 -2.34 3.10
C ILE A 119 -7.83 -1.90 4.56
N ASN A 120 -7.24 -2.76 5.40
CA ASN A 120 -7.04 -2.44 6.80
C ASN A 120 -5.95 -1.38 7.00
N VAL A 121 -4.91 -1.34 6.17
CA VAL A 121 -3.90 -0.27 6.19
C VAL A 121 -4.58 1.08 5.96
N GLU A 122 -5.34 1.25 4.88
CA GLU A 122 -5.98 2.52 4.55
C GLU A 122 -7.00 2.95 5.62
N TYR A 123 -7.79 2.01 6.15
CA TYR A 123 -8.69 2.32 7.28
C TYR A 123 -7.95 2.78 8.54
N ASN A 124 -6.79 2.20 8.86
CA ASN A 124 -6.01 2.65 10.01
C ASN A 124 -5.40 4.03 9.78
N VAL A 125 -4.92 4.33 8.56
CA VAL A 125 -4.38 5.66 8.21
C VAL A 125 -5.50 6.71 8.27
N SER A 126 -6.67 6.41 7.70
CA SER A 126 -7.88 7.23 7.81
C SER A 126 -8.21 7.58 9.27
N TYR A 127 -8.14 6.60 10.17
CA TYR A 127 -8.44 6.80 11.59
C TYR A 127 -7.37 7.61 12.33
N VAL A 128 -6.10 7.45 11.96
CA VAL A 128 -4.99 8.28 12.47
C VAL A 128 -5.15 9.73 12.01
N TYR A 129 -5.48 9.99 10.75
CA TYR A 129 -5.77 11.34 10.27
C TYR A 129 -6.98 11.95 10.96
N HIS A 130 -8.01 11.16 11.26
CA HIS A 130 -9.13 11.64 12.05
C HIS A 130 -8.73 12.07 13.46
N ALA A 131 -7.80 11.36 14.09
CA ALA A 131 -7.26 11.72 15.39
C ALA A 131 -6.42 13.02 15.34
N MET A 132 -5.64 13.21 14.26
CA MET A 132 -4.91 14.47 14.03
C MET A 132 -5.88 15.63 13.84
N TYR A 133 -6.95 15.47 13.05
CA TYR A 133 -8.03 16.45 12.93
C TYR A 133 -8.59 16.84 14.30
N ALA A 134 -8.98 15.85 15.11
CA ALA A 134 -9.56 16.07 16.43
C ALA A 134 -8.60 16.79 17.39
N TYR A 135 -7.28 16.66 17.20
CA TYR A 135 -6.29 17.41 17.96
C TYR A 135 -6.20 18.87 17.51
N PHE A 136 -6.09 19.14 16.21
CA PHE A 136 -5.92 20.50 15.69
C PHE A 136 -7.19 21.35 15.76
N ASP A 137 -8.37 20.72 15.84
CA ASP A 137 -9.66 21.39 16.04
C ASP A 137 -9.92 21.84 17.49
N ARG A 138 -9.06 21.46 18.45
CA ARG A 138 -9.17 21.92 19.84
C ARG A 138 -9.02 23.44 19.92
N ASP A 139 -9.81 24.09 20.76
CA ASP A 139 -9.82 25.55 20.91
C ASP A 139 -8.48 26.14 21.39
N ASN A 140 -7.69 25.34 22.11
CA ASN A 140 -6.37 25.72 22.62
C ASN A 140 -5.21 25.41 21.65
N VAL A 141 -5.48 24.73 20.52
CA VAL A 141 -4.53 24.52 19.41
C VAL A 141 -4.86 25.45 18.25
N ALA A 142 -6.12 25.47 17.83
CA ALA A 142 -6.71 26.45 16.91
C ALA A 142 -5.99 26.63 15.55
N LEU A 143 -5.45 25.54 14.98
CA LEU A 143 -4.85 25.51 13.63
C LEU A 143 -5.87 24.92 12.64
N LYS A 144 -6.74 25.80 12.12
CA LYS A 144 -7.92 25.40 11.34
C LYS A 144 -7.57 24.84 9.97
N GLY A 145 -6.50 25.33 9.34
CA GLY A 145 -6.00 24.80 8.08
C GLY A 145 -5.53 23.36 8.23
N LEU A 146 -4.76 23.06 9.28
CA LEU A 146 -4.32 21.70 9.60
C LEU A 146 -5.50 20.80 9.98
N ALA A 147 -6.45 21.30 10.78
CA ALA A 147 -7.66 20.55 11.11
C ALA A 147 -8.46 20.19 9.84
N LYS A 148 -8.68 21.15 8.93
CA LYS A 148 -9.33 20.92 7.63
C LYS A 148 -8.57 19.87 6.81
N PHE A 149 -7.26 20.06 6.65
CA PHE A 149 -6.40 19.15 5.88
C PHE A 149 -6.49 17.71 6.39
N PHE A 150 -6.30 17.48 7.68
CA PHE A 150 -6.34 16.12 8.23
C PHE A 150 -7.75 15.51 8.22
N LYS A 151 -8.80 16.33 8.26
CA LYS A 151 -10.16 15.84 8.07
C LYS A 151 -10.38 15.36 6.63
N GLU A 152 -9.96 16.15 5.66
CA GLU A 152 -10.05 15.81 4.23
C GLU A 152 -9.21 14.57 3.91
N SER A 153 -7.96 14.49 4.40
CA SER A 153 -7.12 13.29 4.26
C SER A 153 -7.73 12.06 4.92
N SER A 154 -8.39 12.21 6.08
CA SER A 154 -9.11 11.09 6.71
C SER A 154 -10.24 10.55 5.83
N GLU A 155 -10.95 11.44 5.14
CA GLU A 155 -12.01 11.08 4.20
C GLU A 155 -11.43 10.40 2.95
N GLU A 156 -10.37 10.96 2.36
CA GLU A 156 -9.65 10.41 1.20
C GLU A 156 -9.12 8.98 1.46
N GLU A 157 -8.48 8.73 2.59
CA GLU A 157 -7.99 7.39 2.94
C GLU A 157 -9.12 6.38 3.19
N ARG A 158 -10.30 6.87 3.62
CA ARG A 158 -11.48 6.00 3.72
C ARG A 158 -11.96 5.60 2.33
N ASP A 159 -11.95 6.53 1.39
CA ASP A 159 -12.32 6.28 0.00
C ASP A 159 -11.31 5.32 -0.68
N HIS A 160 -10.01 5.40 -0.34
CA HIS A 160 -9.01 4.40 -0.76
C HIS A 160 -9.35 2.98 -0.26
N ALA A 161 -9.72 2.85 1.02
CA ALA A 161 -10.16 1.58 1.59
C ALA A 161 -11.40 1.03 0.87
N GLU A 162 -12.39 1.90 0.60
CA GLU A 162 -13.62 1.56 -0.11
C GLU A 162 -13.34 1.14 -1.57
N LYS A 163 -12.42 1.83 -2.27
CA LYS A 163 -11.97 1.47 -3.63
C LYS A 163 -11.39 0.05 -3.68
N LEU A 164 -10.58 -0.33 -2.69
CA LEU A 164 -10.06 -1.69 -2.55
C LEU A 164 -11.16 -2.72 -2.21
N MET A 165 -12.14 -2.36 -1.38
CA MET A 165 -13.28 -3.22 -1.07
C MET A 165 -14.14 -3.49 -2.30
N GLU A 166 -14.39 -2.48 -3.11
CA GLU A 166 -15.08 -2.64 -4.39
C GLU A 166 -14.28 -3.55 -5.32
N TYR A 167 -12.97 -3.32 -5.43
CA TYR A 167 -12.09 -4.14 -6.25
C TYR A 167 -12.07 -5.62 -5.82
N GLN A 168 -11.97 -5.87 -4.52
CA GLN A 168 -12.07 -7.21 -3.92
C GLN A 168 -13.35 -7.93 -4.37
N ASN A 169 -14.49 -7.23 -4.31
CA ASN A 169 -15.77 -7.78 -4.75
C ASN A 169 -15.84 -7.95 -6.28
N LYS A 170 -15.28 -7.01 -7.07
CA LYS A 170 -15.18 -7.09 -8.55
C LYS A 170 -14.42 -8.34 -8.99
N ARG A 171 -13.35 -8.72 -8.27
CA ARG A 171 -12.55 -9.94 -8.53
C ARG A 171 -13.17 -11.21 -7.95
N GLY A 172 -14.32 -11.11 -7.29
CA GLY A 172 -15.03 -12.23 -6.70
C GLY A 172 -14.42 -12.76 -5.41
N GLY A 173 -13.54 -11.99 -4.76
CA GLY A 173 -13.08 -12.28 -3.40
C GLY A 173 -14.06 -11.77 -2.35
N ARG A 174 -13.67 -11.90 -1.08
CA ARG A 174 -14.48 -11.57 0.09
C ARG A 174 -13.75 -10.57 0.96
N VAL A 175 -14.36 -9.41 1.14
CA VAL A 175 -13.91 -8.42 2.10
C VAL A 175 -13.99 -9.00 3.52
N LYS A 176 -12.89 -8.86 4.27
CA LYS A 176 -12.77 -9.23 5.68
C LYS A 176 -12.20 -8.05 6.46
N LEU A 177 -13.08 -7.16 6.92
CA LEU A 177 -12.67 -6.02 7.76
C LEU A 177 -12.04 -6.53 9.06
N GLN A 178 -10.91 -5.93 9.42
CA GLN A 178 -10.14 -6.27 10.63
C GLN A 178 -10.30 -5.17 11.68
N SER A 179 -9.69 -5.38 12.85
CA SER A 179 -9.67 -4.38 13.91
C SER A 179 -8.82 -3.17 13.53
N ILE A 180 -9.35 -1.98 13.76
CA ILE A 180 -8.61 -0.72 13.70
C ILE A 180 -8.03 -0.44 15.09
N LEU A 181 -6.73 -0.15 15.17
CA LEU A 181 -6.08 0.13 16.45
C LEU A 181 -6.41 1.55 16.92
N MET A 182 -6.47 1.73 18.23
CA MET A 182 -6.66 3.05 18.83
C MET A 182 -5.45 3.94 18.51
N PRO A 183 -5.65 5.09 17.82
CA PRO A 183 -4.56 5.99 17.48
C PRO A 183 -4.11 6.79 18.70
N VAL A 184 -2.91 7.39 18.60
CA VAL A 184 -2.47 8.44 19.53
C VAL A 184 -3.37 9.67 19.40
N SER A 185 -3.64 10.34 20.52
CA SER A 185 -4.53 11.50 20.57
C SER A 185 -3.82 12.84 20.83
N GLU A 186 -2.54 12.81 21.18
CA GLU A 186 -1.73 13.99 21.50
C GLU A 186 -0.59 14.13 20.50
N PHE A 187 -0.47 15.33 19.92
CA PHE A 187 0.53 15.65 18.90
C PHE A 187 1.37 16.89 19.28
N ASP A 188 1.36 17.30 20.55
CA ASP A 188 2.28 18.33 21.05
C ASP A 188 3.72 17.81 21.02
N HIS A 189 4.66 18.67 20.64
CA HIS A 189 6.07 18.36 20.59
C HIS A 189 6.91 19.60 20.92
N ALA A 190 7.58 19.60 22.08
CA ALA A 190 8.32 20.75 22.59
C ALA A 190 9.35 21.35 21.62
N GLU A 191 10.14 20.49 20.96
CA GLU A 191 11.20 20.96 20.06
C GLU A 191 10.67 21.42 18.69
N LYS A 192 9.87 20.57 18.02
CA LYS A 192 9.37 20.80 16.66
C LYS A 192 8.18 21.75 16.58
N GLY A 193 7.36 21.81 17.64
CA GLY A 193 5.99 22.29 17.56
C GLY A 193 5.06 21.22 17.00
N ASP A 194 3.79 21.33 17.33
CA ASP A 194 2.72 20.41 16.94
C ASP A 194 2.55 20.28 15.42
N ALA A 195 2.49 21.41 14.70
CA ALA A 195 2.27 21.43 13.25
C ALA A 195 3.37 20.68 12.48
N LEU A 196 4.63 20.97 12.77
CA LEU A 196 5.76 20.30 12.12
C LEU A 196 5.83 18.82 12.51
N TYR A 197 5.59 18.49 13.77
CA TYR A 197 5.58 17.10 14.22
C TYR A 197 4.49 16.29 13.52
N ALA A 198 3.26 16.80 13.44
CA ALA A 198 2.17 16.11 12.77
C ALA A 198 2.41 15.94 11.28
N MET A 199 2.94 16.94 10.58
CA MET A 199 3.26 16.82 9.15
C MET A 199 4.42 15.84 8.88
N GLU A 200 5.42 15.76 9.77
CA GLU A 200 6.45 14.73 9.68
C GLU A 200 5.90 13.33 9.95
N LEU A 201 4.96 13.20 10.88
CA LEU A 201 4.27 11.94 11.15
C LEU A 201 3.40 11.50 9.96
N ALA A 202 2.64 12.42 9.37
CA ALA A 202 1.87 12.20 8.14
C ALA A 202 2.78 11.74 7.00
N LEU A 203 3.92 12.42 6.78
CA LEU A 203 4.89 12.02 5.76
C LEU A 203 5.44 10.61 6.00
N SER A 204 5.68 10.24 7.26
CA SER A 204 6.11 8.88 7.62
C SER A 204 5.01 7.84 7.39
N LEU A 205 3.75 8.18 7.66
CA LEU A 205 2.60 7.31 7.38
C LEU A 205 2.43 7.09 5.87
N GLU A 206 2.45 8.14 5.05
CA GLU A 206 2.35 8.00 3.59
C GLU A 206 3.46 7.13 2.99
N LYS A 207 4.69 7.27 3.49
CA LYS A 207 5.80 6.41 3.06
C LYS A 207 5.62 4.96 3.47
N LEU A 208 5.06 4.71 4.65
CA LEU A 208 4.73 3.37 5.11
C LEU A 208 3.59 2.75 4.30
N THR A 209 2.54 3.52 4.00
CA THR A 209 1.44 3.11 3.11
C THR A 209 1.97 2.75 1.73
N ASN A 210 2.87 3.56 1.17
CA ASN A 210 3.53 3.25 -0.10
C ASN A 210 4.32 1.94 -0.04
N GLU A 211 5.08 1.68 1.03
CA GLU A 211 5.77 0.41 1.21
C GLU A 211 4.77 -0.77 1.25
N LYS A 212 3.61 -0.59 1.88
CA LYS A 212 2.53 -1.59 1.90
C LYS A 212 1.90 -1.81 0.53
N LEU A 213 1.66 -0.76 -0.25
CA LEU A 213 1.19 -0.85 -1.64
C LEU A 213 2.20 -1.57 -2.54
N LEU A 214 3.50 -1.28 -2.40
CA LEU A 214 4.55 -1.98 -3.14
C LEU A 214 4.61 -3.48 -2.77
N ASN A 215 4.35 -3.82 -1.50
CA ASN A 215 4.23 -5.21 -1.09
C ASN A 215 2.99 -5.90 -1.70
N LEU A 216 1.83 -5.22 -1.73
CA LEU A 216 0.63 -5.72 -2.41
C LEU A 216 0.90 -5.95 -3.91
N HIS A 217 1.57 -5.01 -4.57
CA HIS A 217 1.98 -5.13 -5.96
C HIS A 217 2.91 -6.33 -6.18
N HIS A 218 3.91 -6.52 -5.33
CA HIS A 218 4.80 -7.67 -5.41
C HIS A 218 4.07 -9.01 -5.22
N VAL A 219 3.04 -9.07 -4.36
CA VAL A 219 2.17 -10.25 -4.25
C VAL A 219 1.43 -10.51 -5.56
N ALA A 220 0.92 -9.46 -6.21
CA ALA A 220 0.26 -9.57 -7.50
C ALA A 220 1.20 -10.12 -8.58
N ASP A 221 2.40 -9.54 -8.71
CA ASP A 221 3.42 -9.95 -9.69
C ASP A 221 3.86 -11.40 -9.48
N ARG A 222 4.18 -11.78 -8.24
CA ARG A 222 4.58 -13.15 -7.90
C ARG A 222 3.49 -14.18 -8.24
N ASN A 223 2.22 -13.82 -8.04
CA ASN A 223 1.07 -14.66 -8.41
C ASN A 223 0.66 -14.52 -9.88
N LYS A 224 1.34 -13.69 -10.67
CA LYS A 224 1.05 -13.38 -12.07
C LYS A 224 -0.38 -12.86 -12.27
N ASP A 225 -0.89 -12.11 -11.29
CA ASP A 225 -2.17 -11.42 -11.37
C ASP A 225 -1.96 -10.04 -12.02
N LEU A 226 -1.92 -10.05 -13.36
CA LEU A 226 -1.62 -8.86 -14.15
C LEU A 226 -2.61 -7.72 -13.91
N GLN A 227 -3.88 -8.05 -13.66
CA GLN A 227 -4.92 -7.04 -13.48
C GLN A 227 -4.89 -6.44 -12.07
N LEU A 228 -4.51 -7.20 -11.05
CA LEU A 228 -4.25 -6.63 -9.71
C LEU A 228 -3.02 -5.73 -9.72
N ALA A 229 -1.94 -6.14 -10.40
CA ALA A 229 -0.75 -5.30 -10.51
C ALA A 229 -1.07 -3.96 -11.19
N ASP A 230 -1.75 -4.00 -12.35
CA ASP A 230 -2.20 -2.82 -13.09
C ASP A 230 -3.11 -1.92 -12.24
N PHE A 231 -4.10 -2.50 -11.55
CA PHE A 231 -5.00 -1.74 -10.65
C PHE A 231 -4.24 -1.02 -9.54
N VAL A 232 -3.26 -1.66 -8.91
CA VAL A 232 -2.45 -1.04 -7.85
C VAL A 232 -1.56 0.08 -8.41
N GLU A 233 -0.99 -0.12 -9.61
CA GLU A 233 -0.19 0.89 -10.29
C GLU A 233 -1.01 2.14 -10.66
N SER A 234 -2.18 1.93 -11.29
CA SER A 234 -2.99 2.99 -11.85
C SER A 234 -3.75 3.79 -10.80
N GLU A 235 -4.28 3.12 -9.76
CA GLU A 235 -5.19 3.73 -8.80
C GLU A 235 -4.52 4.17 -7.50
N PHE A 236 -3.29 3.73 -7.20
CA PHE A 236 -2.66 3.99 -5.90
C PHE A 236 -1.21 4.46 -6.01
N LEU A 237 -0.33 3.74 -6.72
CA LEU A 237 1.11 4.06 -6.68
C LEU A 237 1.44 5.43 -7.27
N TYR A 238 0.69 5.88 -8.28
CA TYR A 238 0.86 7.24 -8.82
C TYR A 238 0.41 8.31 -7.81
N GLU A 239 -0.79 8.16 -7.25
CA GLU A 239 -1.37 9.09 -6.27
C GLU A 239 -0.49 9.19 -5.02
N GLN A 240 0.02 8.06 -4.56
CA GLN A 240 0.87 7.96 -3.38
C GLN A 240 2.19 8.76 -3.52
N VAL A 241 2.78 8.80 -4.72
CA VAL A 241 4.00 9.58 -4.98
C VAL A 241 3.71 11.08 -4.90
N GLU A 242 2.58 11.53 -5.45
CA GLU A 242 2.16 12.93 -5.38
C GLU A 242 1.81 13.34 -3.94
N ALA A 243 1.12 12.47 -3.17
CA ALA A 243 0.85 12.69 -1.76
C ALA A 243 2.14 12.85 -0.94
N ILE A 244 3.11 11.95 -1.11
CA ILE A 244 4.42 12.02 -0.43
C ILE A 244 5.15 13.33 -0.75
N LYS A 245 5.12 13.75 -2.02
CA LYS A 245 5.74 15.01 -2.46
C LYS A 245 5.05 16.21 -1.82
N LYS A 246 3.71 16.28 -1.88
CA LYS A 246 2.91 17.36 -1.30
C LYS A 246 3.20 17.53 0.19
N ILE A 247 3.15 16.46 0.98
CA ILE A 247 3.44 16.54 2.42
C ILE A 247 4.92 16.86 2.68
N SER A 248 5.85 16.39 1.83
CA SER A 248 7.27 16.77 1.94
C SER A 248 7.48 18.28 1.77
N GLU A 249 6.74 18.90 0.85
CA GLU A 249 6.77 20.36 0.63
C GLU A 249 6.20 21.10 1.85
N TYR A 250 5.12 20.62 2.47
CA TYR A 250 4.61 21.19 3.72
C TYR A 250 5.62 21.09 4.86
N VAL A 251 6.27 19.95 5.05
CA VAL A 251 7.35 19.78 6.03
C VAL A 251 8.49 20.79 5.78
N ALA A 252 8.91 20.96 4.52
CA ALA A 252 9.95 21.91 4.15
C ALA A 252 9.54 23.36 4.43
N GLN A 253 8.29 23.73 4.15
CA GLN A 253 7.73 25.05 4.42
C GLN A 253 7.66 25.33 5.92
N LEU A 254 7.13 24.40 6.72
CA LEU A 254 7.05 24.52 8.18
C LEU A 254 8.43 24.70 8.82
N ARG A 255 9.43 23.94 8.37
CA ARG A 255 10.83 24.12 8.79
C ARG A 255 11.38 25.50 8.44
N ARG A 256 11.00 26.04 7.27
CA ARG A 256 11.46 27.34 6.79
C ARG A 256 10.85 28.51 7.56
N VAL A 257 9.54 28.46 7.83
CA VAL A 257 8.82 29.57 8.48
C VAL A 257 9.00 29.56 10.01
N GLY A 258 9.31 28.40 10.60
CA GLY A 258 9.53 28.25 12.02
C GLY A 258 8.24 28.40 12.87
N LYS A 259 8.39 28.21 14.18
CA LYS A 259 7.28 28.21 15.16
C LYS A 259 6.63 29.59 15.32
N GLY A 260 5.44 29.62 15.92
CA GLY A 260 4.72 30.86 16.22
C GLY A 260 4.04 31.46 14.98
N HIS A 261 4.36 32.71 14.65
CA HIS A 261 3.71 33.41 13.52
C HIS A 261 3.90 32.70 12.17
N GLY A 262 5.05 32.05 11.96
CA GLY A 262 5.31 31.27 10.75
C GLY A 262 4.32 30.11 10.56
N VAL A 263 4.16 29.27 11.59
CA VAL A 263 3.16 28.18 11.61
C VAL A 263 1.75 28.72 11.42
N TRP A 264 1.38 29.80 12.12
CA TRP A 264 0.05 30.40 11.96
C TRP A 264 -0.21 30.85 10.51
N HIS A 265 0.76 31.50 9.86
CA HIS A 265 0.60 31.93 8.46
C HIS A 265 0.56 30.73 7.50
N PHE A 266 1.38 29.70 7.73
CA PHE A 266 1.28 28.45 6.98
C PHE A 266 -0.11 27.81 7.12
N ASP A 267 -0.68 27.79 8.33
CA ASP A 267 -2.03 27.28 8.58
C ASP A 267 -3.10 28.08 7.83
N GLN A 268 -2.97 29.42 7.75
CA GLN A 268 -3.88 30.24 6.94
C GLN A 268 -3.75 29.94 5.44
N MET A 269 -2.52 29.71 4.95
CA MET A 269 -2.31 29.26 3.56
C MET A 269 -3.01 27.93 3.31
N LEU A 270 -2.82 26.93 4.19
CA LEU A 270 -3.42 25.61 4.07
C LEU A 270 -4.96 25.65 4.17
N LEU A 271 -5.51 26.55 5.00
CA LEU A 271 -6.96 26.76 5.12
C LEU A 271 -7.60 27.27 3.83
N HIS A 272 -6.85 28.04 3.04
CA HIS A 272 -7.32 28.66 1.80
C HIS A 272 -6.79 27.98 0.54
N GLU A 273 -6.02 26.91 0.69
CA GLU A 273 -5.63 26.07 -0.44
C GLU A 273 -6.88 25.36 -0.96
N GLU A 274 -7.38 25.82 -2.11
CA GLU A 274 -8.43 25.10 -2.83
C GLU A 274 -7.87 23.76 -3.28
N GLY A 275 -8.57 22.68 -2.96
CA GLY A 275 -8.12 21.33 -3.26
C GLY A 275 -7.78 21.22 -4.75
N ALA A 276 -6.52 20.90 -5.06
CA ALA A 276 -6.10 20.45 -6.39
C ALA A 276 -6.66 19.05 -6.71
N VAL A 277 -7.94 18.80 -6.39
CA VAL A 277 -8.62 17.50 -6.47
C VAL A 277 -9.52 17.42 -7.72
N GLU A 278 -9.55 18.44 -8.57
CA GLU A 278 -10.36 18.46 -9.81
C GLU A 278 -9.59 18.14 -11.12
N ALA A 279 -8.40 17.53 -11.06
CA ALA A 279 -7.58 17.31 -12.26
C ALA A 279 -7.45 15.86 -12.75
N VAL A 280 -8.11 14.86 -12.13
CA VAL A 280 -7.98 13.43 -12.56
C VAL A 280 -9.32 12.76 -12.90
N ALA A 281 -10.41 13.52 -12.97
CA ALA A 281 -11.69 13.05 -13.51
C ALA A 281 -11.93 13.62 -14.93
N ALA A 282 -11.14 13.17 -15.91
CA ALA A 282 -11.41 13.36 -17.33
C ALA A 282 -10.85 12.20 -18.17
#